data_AF-A0A526XMM0-F1
#
_entry.id   AF-A0A526XMM0-F1
#
_cell.length_a   1.000
_cell.length_b   1.000
_cell.length_c   1.000
_cell.angle_alpha   90.00
_cell.angle_beta   90.00
_cell.angle_gamma   90.00
#
_symmetry.space_group_name_H-M   'P 1'
#
loop_
_entity.id
_entity.type
_entity.pdbx_description
1 polymer ?
#
loop_
_entity_poly.entity_id
_entity_poly.type
_entity_poly.pdbx_seq_one_letter_code
_entity_poly.pdbx_strand_id
1 'polypeptide(L)' 'HASPRQSDIMIVAGTLTNKMAPALRKVYDQMPEPRYVISMGSCANGGGYYHYSYSVVRGCDRVVPVDIYV' A
#
# COMPACT_ATOMS: atom_id res chain seq x y z
N HIS A 1 12.57 -10.15 13.53
CA HIS A 1 12.51 -10.67 12.14
C HIS A 1 11.25 -10.09 11.52
N ALA A 2 11.35 -9.28 10.47
CA ALA A 2 10.17 -8.68 9.83
C ALA A 2 9.75 -9.59 8.67
N SER A 3 8.67 -10.34 8.86
CA SER A 3 8.13 -11.25 7.84
C SER A 3 6.66 -10.95 7.61
N PRO A 4 6.23 -10.69 6.35
CA PRO A 4 4.83 -10.52 6.01
C PRO A 4 3.98 -11.74 6.37
N ARG A 5 4.58 -12.93 6.38
CA ARG A 5 3.90 -14.20 6.68
C ARG A 5 3.44 -14.33 8.13
N GLN A 6 3.96 -13.48 9.01
CA GLN A 6 3.63 -13.43 10.44
C GLN A 6 2.88 -12.14 10.79
N SER A 7 2.46 -11.36 9.79
CA SER A 7 1.83 -10.05 9.96
C SER A 7 0.38 -10.09 9.50
N ASP A 8 -0.52 -9.63 10.36
CA ASP A 8 -1.96 -9.56 10.06
C ASP A 8 -2.37 -8.17 9.52
N ILE A 9 -1.52 -7.15 9.70
CA ILE A 9 -1.80 -5.76 9.31
C ILE A 9 -0.65 -5.23 8.44
N MET A 10 -1.01 -4.59 7.32
CA MET A 10 -0.09 -3.85 6.46
C MET A 10 -0.42 -2.36 6.48
N ILE A 11 0.54 -1.53 6.88
CA ILE A 11 0.39 -0.06 6.88
C ILE A 11 1.17 0.52 5.70
N VAL A 12 0.48 1.19 4.78
CA VAL A 12 1.08 1.91 3.65
C VAL A 12 1.28 3.37 4.04
N ALA A 13 2.39 3.66 4.70
CA ALA A 13 2.73 5.00 5.20
C ALA A 13 3.59 5.79 4.19
N GLY A 14 2.99 6.27 3.10
CA GLY A 14 3.66 7.17 2.16
C GLY A 14 3.30 6.98 0.69
N THR A 15 3.96 7.75 -0.18
CA THR A 15 3.73 7.74 -1.62
C THR A 15 4.11 6.40 -2.26
N LEU A 16 3.18 5.79 -3.00
CA LEU A 16 3.45 4.58 -3.77
C LEU A 16 3.93 4.93 -5.18
N THR A 17 5.10 4.44 -5.60
CA THR A 17 5.61 4.63 -6.96
C THR A 17 5.25 3.45 -7.87
N ASN A 18 5.18 3.68 -9.18
CA ASN A 18 4.86 2.64 -10.18
C ASN A 18 5.85 1.45 -10.10
N LYS A 19 7.12 1.73 -9.79
CA LYS A 19 8.14 0.69 -9.62
C LYS A 19 7.91 -0.16 -8.36
N MET A 20 7.33 0.42 -7.30
CA MET A 20 7.08 -0.25 -6.03
C MET A 20 5.74 -1.00 -5.98
N ALA A 21 4.77 -0.63 -6.83
CA ALA A 21 3.47 -1.30 -6.94
C ALA A 21 3.54 -2.85 -6.99
N PRO A 22 4.36 -3.48 -7.87
CA PRO A 22 4.42 -4.94 -7.91
C PRO A 22 5.05 -5.56 -6.66
N ALA A 23 5.96 -4.86 -5.98
CA ALA A 23 6.55 -5.33 -4.74
C ALA A 23 5.55 -5.28 -3.58
N LEU A 24 4.76 -4.19 -3.50
CA LEU A 24 3.67 -4.06 -2.53
C LEU A 24 2.66 -5.21 -2.68
N ARG A 25 2.26 -5.51 -3.92
CA ARG A 25 1.32 -6.60 -4.19
C ARG A 25 1.85 -7.95 -3.73
N LYS A 26 3.13 -8.25 -4.00
CA LYS A 26 3.78 -9.50 -3.56
C LYS A 26 3.82 -9.64 -2.04
N VAL A 27 4.03 -8.54 -1.32
CA VAL A 27 4.03 -8.55 0.15
C VAL A 27 2.62 -8.85 0.67
N TYR A 28 1.60 -8.20 0.11
CA TYR A 28 0.20 -8.43 0.45
C TYR A 28 -0.24 -9.88 0.17
N ASP A 29 0.13 -10.43 -0.98
CA ASP A 29 -0.21 -11.81 -1.36
C ASP A 29 0.51 -12.87 -0.49
N GLN A 30 1.58 -12.49 0.23
CA GLN A 30 2.30 -13.36 1.16
C GLN A 30 1.74 -13.33 2.59
N MET A 31 0.80 -12.45 2.89
CA MET A 31 0.18 -12.36 4.22
C MET A 31 -0.90 -13.43 4.38
N PRO A 32 -0.96 -14.13 5.53
CA PRO A 32 -2.03 -15.08 5.84
C PRO A 32 -3.37 -14.37 6.04
N GLU A 33 -4.49 -15.10 5.87
CA GLU A 33 -5.81 -14.64 6.31
C GLU A 33 -5.96 -14.84 7.82
N PRO A 34 -6.58 -13.90 8.58
CA PRO A 34 -7.15 -12.63 8.13
C PRO A 34 -6.10 -11.52 8.00
N ARG A 35 -6.14 -10.74 6.90
CA ARG A 35 -5.22 -9.62 6.64
C ARG A 35 -5.96 -8.30 6.44
N TYR A 36 -5.40 -7.21 6.95
CA TYR A 36 -5.95 -5.86 6.83
C TYR A 36 -4.92 -4.86 6.28
N VAL A 37 -5.38 -3.86 5.54
CA VAL A 37 -4.55 -2.81 4.95
C VAL A 37 -5.01 -1.43 5.40
N ILE A 38 -4.08 -0.67 5.97
CA ILE A 38 -4.28 0.72 6.36
C ILE A 38 -3.47 1.60 5.42
N SER A 39 -4.14 2.50 4.71
CA SER A 39 -3.49 3.55 3.92
C SER A 39 -3.27 4.76 4.81
N MET A 40 -2.02 5.16 5.01
CA MET A 40 -1.67 6.26 5.92
C MET A 40 -1.04 7.41 5.14
N GLY A 41 -1.74 8.54 5.13
CA GLY A 41 -1.34 9.80 4.52
C GLY A 41 -1.97 10.03 3.14
N SER A 42 -2.13 11.31 2.80
CA SER A 42 -2.76 11.75 1.55
C SER A 42 -2.10 11.18 0.28
N CYS A 43 -0.78 10.92 0.35
CA CYS A 43 -0.01 10.30 -0.73
C CYS A 43 -0.36 8.83 -0.97
N ALA A 44 -0.64 8.06 0.08
CA ALA A 44 -1.05 6.67 -0.02
C ALA A 44 -2.53 6.56 -0.43
N ASN A 45 -3.39 7.46 0.06
CA ASN A 45 -4.82 7.44 -0.19
C ASN A 45 -5.16 7.74 -1.67
N GLY A 46 -4.40 8.64 -2.32
CA GLY A 46 -4.73 9.07 -3.68
C GLY A 46 -3.58 9.68 -4.47
N GLY A 47 -2.32 9.47 -4.09
CA GLY A 47 -1.16 10.12 -4.72
C GLY A 47 -0.82 11.50 -4.15
N GLY A 48 -1.71 12.09 -3.34
CA GLY A 48 -1.46 13.30 -2.55
C GLY A 48 -0.81 14.43 -3.34
N TYR A 49 0.25 15.01 -2.78
CA TYR A 49 1.01 16.10 -3.40
C TYR A 49 1.65 15.72 -4.76
N TYR A 50 1.89 14.43 -4.99
CA TYR A 50 2.54 13.91 -6.20
C TYR A 50 1.54 13.32 -7.22
N HIS A 51 0.25 13.61 -7.09
CA HIS A 51 -0.82 13.02 -7.92
C HIS A 51 -0.61 13.18 -9.44
N TYR A 52 0.02 14.29 -9.86
CA TYR A 52 0.32 14.59 -11.26
C TYR A 52 1.69 14.08 -11.73
N SER A 53 2.47 13.45 -10.85
CA SER A 53 3.76 12.87 -11.22
C SER A 53 3.56 11.56 -11.98
N TYR A 54 4.29 11.37 -13.08
CA TYR A 54 4.23 10.17 -13.92
C TYR A 54 4.75 8.91 -13.20
N SER A 55 5.51 9.07 -12.11
CA SER A 55 6.17 7.99 -11.39
C SER A 55 5.35 7.44 -10.21
N VAL A 56 4.20 8.05 -9.90
CA VAL A 56 3.41 7.78 -8.69
C VAL A 56 2.10 7.10 -9.04
N VAL A 57 1.73 6.10 -8.24
CA VAL A 57 0.42 5.45 -8.30
C VAL A 57 -0.59 6.37 -7.61
N ARG A 58 -1.73 6.60 -8.25
CA ARG A 58 -2.83 7.42 -7.72
C ARG A 58 -3.63 6.66 -6.65
N GLY A 59 -2.95 6.31 -5.55
CA GLY A 59 -3.50 5.59 -4.42
C GLY A 59 -3.09 4.11 -4.37
N CYS A 60 -2.84 3.59 -3.16
CA CYS A 60 -2.51 2.18 -2.94
C CYS A 60 -3.70 1.24 -3.17
N ASP A 61 -4.92 1.76 -3.10
CA ASP A 61 -6.18 1.06 -3.36
C ASP A 61 -6.26 0.42 -4.76
N ARG A 62 -5.50 0.95 -5.73
CA ARG A 62 -5.40 0.36 -7.07
C ARG A 62 -4.59 -0.94 -7.12
N VAL A 63 -3.81 -1.23 -6.09
CA VAL A 63 -2.87 -2.36 -6.04
C VAL A 63 -3.34 -3.40 -5.03
N VAL A 64 -3.81 -2.96 -3.88
CA VAL A 64 -4.28 -3.80 -2.77
C VAL A 64 -5.58 -3.21 -2.23
N PRO A 65 -6.55 -4.04 -1.80
CA PRO A 65 -7.77 -3.53 -1.19
C PRO A 65 -7.42 -2.85 0.15
N VAL A 66 -7.85 -1.61 0.33
CA VAL A 66 -7.62 -0.83 1.56
C VAL A 66 -8.86 -0.91 2.45
N ASP A 67 -8.67 -1.23 3.72
CA ASP A 67 -9.76 -1.30 4.70
C ASP A 67 -9.98 0.05 5.40
N ILE A 68 -8.89 0.77 5.70
CA ILE A 68 -8.93 2.02 6.46
C ILE A 68 -8.01 3.05 5.81
N TYR A 69 -8.48 4.28 5.66
CA TYR A 69 -7.69 5.43 5.22
C TYR A 69 -7.48 6.39 6.39
N VAL A 70 -6.23 6.83 6.56
CA VAL A 70 -5.75 7.77 7.57
C VAL A 70 -5.09 8.96 6.89
#